data_AF-A0A446ZI36-F1
#
_entry.id   AF-A0A446ZI36-F1
#
_cell.length_a   1.000
_cell.length_b   1.000
_cell.length_c   1.000
_cell.angle_alpha   90.00
_cell.angle_beta   90.00
_cell.angle_gamma   90.00
#
_symmetry.space_group_name_H-M   'P 1'
#
loop_
_entity.id
_entity.type
_entity.pdbx_description
1 polymer ?
#
loop_
_entity_poly.entity_id
_entity_poly.type
_entity_poly.pdbx_seq_one_letter_code
_entity_poly.pdbx_strand_id
1 'polypeptide(L)'
;MLKTVVEFKFDDYQSSEQKVHSNEGGVLVQKTEDIAQYIFSILKNRYHLNVELYSENWGWQIEIPLPEITMHLGISVYKEYSNGFAVFISPNTPILRKFLFRKLDITHHIMVLQNYINIILKSHPGIYDVLWWQENEFRCLAAI
;
A
#
# COMPACT_ATOMS: atom_id res chain seq x y z
N MET A 1 -4.34 -13.26 12.73
CA MET A 1 -3.00 -12.75 12.34
C MET A 1 -3.12 -11.24 12.16
N LEU A 2 -2.02 -10.52 11.92
CA LEU A 2 -2.10 -9.07 11.66
C LEU A 2 -2.76 -8.81 10.31
N LYS A 3 -3.50 -7.70 10.22
CA LYS A 3 -4.11 -7.24 8.98
C LYS A 3 -3.12 -6.36 8.24
N THR A 4 -2.69 -6.78 7.08
CA THR A 4 -1.58 -6.16 6.33
C THR A 4 -2.01 -5.68 4.95
N VAL A 5 -3.28 -5.89 4.60
CA VAL A 5 -3.89 -5.37 3.38
C VAL A 5 -5.06 -4.50 3.77
N VAL A 6 -5.17 -3.34 3.14
CA VAL A 6 -6.35 -2.48 3.25
C VAL A 6 -6.89 -2.20 1.86
N GLU A 7 -8.16 -2.53 1.64
CA GLU A 7 -8.90 -2.09 0.45
C GLU A 7 -9.68 -0.82 0.76
N PHE A 8 -9.93 -0.04 -0.27
CA PHE A 8 -10.75 1.17 -0.22
C PHE A 8 -11.20 1.56 -1.62
N LYS A 9 -12.17 2.48 -1.69
CA LYS A 9 -12.60 3.14 -2.93
C LYS A 9 -12.11 4.58 -2.95
N PHE A 10 -11.83 5.09 -4.15
CA PHE A 10 -11.34 6.45 -4.34
C PHE A 10 -11.93 7.09 -5.61
N ASP A 11 -12.78 8.10 -5.42
CA ASP A 11 -13.54 8.74 -6.52
C ASP A 11 -12.86 9.98 -7.12
N ASP A 12 -11.87 10.57 -6.43
CA ASP A 12 -11.15 11.77 -6.88
C ASP A 12 -9.87 11.43 -7.65
N TYR A 13 -9.74 10.18 -8.09
CA TYR A 13 -8.63 9.76 -8.92
C TYR A 13 -8.82 10.29 -10.35
N GLN A 14 -7.81 10.94 -10.93
CA GLN A 14 -7.89 11.44 -12.30
C GLN A 14 -8.05 10.25 -13.26
N SER A 15 -9.29 9.97 -13.68
CA SER A 15 -9.58 9.01 -14.76
C SER A 15 -9.04 9.60 -16.08
N SER A 16 -7.75 9.47 -16.30
CA SER A 16 -7.13 10.01 -17.49
C SER A 16 -7.59 9.19 -18.68
N GLU A 17 -8.58 9.69 -19.42
CA GLU A 17 -8.79 9.31 -20.83
C GLU A 17 -7.61 9.75 -21.72
N GLN A 18 -6.58 10.37 -21.16
CA GLN A 18 -5.47 10.97 -21.89
C GLN A 18 -4.13 10.72 -21.17
N LYS A 19 -3.49 9.59 -21.48
CA LYS A 19 -2.03 9.45 -21.66
C LYS A 19 -1.79 8.09 -22.33
N VAL A 20 -1.22 8.13 -23.52
CA VAL A 20 -0.97 6.96 -24.38
C VAL A 20 0.20 6.16 -23.79
N HIS A 21 -0.06 5.34 -22.78
CA HIS A 21 0.83 4.24 -22.42
C HIS A 21 0.34 2.97 -23.11
N SER A 22 1.18 2.41 -23.99
CA SER A 22 0.84 1.30 -24.88
C SER A 22 0.87 -0.08 -24.22
N ASN A 23 1.15 -0.18 -22.91
CA ASN A 23 1.15 -1.44 -22.19
C ASN A 23 0.33 -1.37 -20.88
N GLU A 24 -0.19 -2.53 -20.46
CA GLU A 24 -1.09 -2.65 -19.29
C GLU A 24 -0.45 -2.10 -18.00
N GLY A 25 0.86 -2.29 -17.82
CA GLY A 25 1.57 -1.80 -16.64
C GLY A 25 1.57 -0.27 -16.52
N GLY A 26 1.74 0.46 -17.63
CA GLY A 26 1.68 1.92 -17.62
C GLY A 26 0.30 2.45 -17.20
N VAL A 27 -0.78 1.75 -17.56
CA VAL A 27 -2.14 2.10 -17.14
C VAL A 27 -2.33 1.91 -15.63
N LEU A 28 -1.76 0.84 -15.05
CA LEU A 28 -1.85 0.58 -13.60
C LEU A 28 -1.08 1.60 -12.77
N VAL A 29 0.16 1.92 -13.18
CA VAL A 29 0.98 2.97 -12.57
C VAL A 29 0.23 4.28 -12.57
N GLN A 30 -0.31 4.66 -13.73
CA GLN A 30 -1.07 5.89 -13.83
C GLN A 30 -2.23 5.85 -12.85
N LYS A 31 -3.09 4.81 -12.93
CA LYS A 31 -4.29 4.64 -12.09
C LYS A 31 -4.05 4.78 -10.58
N THR A 32 -2.82 4.54 -10.13
CA THR A 32 -2.46 4.53 -8.72
C THR A 32 -1.59 5.72 -8.31
N GLU A 33 -1.25 6.62 -9.24
CA GLU A 33 -0.32 7.74 -9.01
C GLU A 33 -0.83 8.72 -7.95
N ASP A 34 -2.07 9.23 -8.06
CA ASP A 34 -2.58 10.25 -7.13
C ASP A 34 -2.61 9.73 -5.69
N ILE A 35 -3.08 8.49 -5.49
CA ILE A 35 -3.13 7.88 -4.16
C ILE A 35 -1.74 7.54 -3.63
N ALA A 36 -0.82 7.11 -4.50
CA ALA A 36 0.57 6.86 -4.11
C ALA A 36 1.28 8.13 -3.67
N GLN A 37 1.15 9.21 -4.45
CA GLN A 37 1.71 10.52 -4.11
C GLN A 37 1.08 11.09 -2.83
N TYR A 38 -0.23 10.94 -2.65
CA TYR A 38 -0.91 11.37 -1.43
C TYR A 38 -0.35 10.65 -0.19
N ILE A 39 -0.30 9.31 -0.20
CA ILE A 39 0.25 8.53 0.91
C ILE A 39 1.72 8.89 1.16
N PHE A 40 2.54 8.90 0.10
CA PHE A 40 3.96 9.24 0.17
C PHE A 40 4.19 10.62 0.79
N SER A 41 3.47 11.63 0.33
CA SER A 41 3.62 13.00 0.81
C SER A 41 3.32 13.13 2.31
N ILE A 42 2.31 12.42 2.83
CA ILE A 42 1.99 12.46 4.26
C ILE A 42 3.02 11.68 5.08
N LEU A 43 3.44 10.50 4.64
CA LEU A 43 4.49 9.73 5.31
C LEU A 43 5.80 10.53 5.43
N LYS A 44 6.19 11.20 4.34
CA LYS A 44 7.40 12.03 4.29
C LYS A 44 7.27 13.32 5.09
N ASN A 45 6.19 14.07 4.92
CA ASN A 45 6.10 15.45 5.43
C ASN A 45 5.48 15.54 6.83
N ARG A 46 4.52 14.68 7.16
CA ARG A 46 3.82 14.70 8.46
C ARG A 46 4.46 13.76 9.48
N TYR A 47 4.83 12.56 9.03
CA TYR A 47 5.43 11.55 9.92
C TYR A 47 6.96 11.56 9.86
N HIS A 48 7.56 12.40 9.01
CA HIS A 48 9.02 12.55 8.86
C HIS A 48 9.74 11.23 8.62
N LEU A 49 9.08 10.28 7.95
CA LEU A 49 9.71 9.01 7.59
C LEU A 49 10.69 9.23 6.45
N ASN A 50 11.85 8.58 6.53
CA ASN A 50 12.74 8.46 5.39
C ASN A 50 12.10 7.47 4.42
N VAL A 51 11.53 7.96 3.31
CA VAL A 51 10.80 7.13 2.35
C VAL A 51 11.16 7.47 0.92
N GLU A 52 11.14 6.45 0.07
CA GLU A 52 11.33 6.56 -1.38
C GLU A 52 10.11 5.98 -2.09
N LEU A 53 9.77 6.53 -3.26
CA LEU A 53 8.59 6.15 -4.04
C LEU A 53 9.05 5.68 -5.42
N TYR A 54 8.63 4.47 -5.80
CA TYR A 54 8.98 3.84 -7.07
C TYR A 54 7.73 3.41 -7.83
N SER A 55 7.73 3.62 -9.14
CA SER A 55 6.74 3.04 -10.04
C SER A 55 7.10 1.59 -10.35
N GLU A 56 6.12 0.71 -10.29
CA GLU A 56 6.23 -0.73 -10.58
C GLU A 56 5.26 -1.10 -11.69
N ASN A 57 5.48 -2.21 -12.40
CA ASN A 57 4.57 -2.62 -13.48
C ASN A 57 3.14 -2.97 -12.99
N TRP A 58 2.91 -3.08 -11.69
CA TRP A 58 1.63 -3.36 -11.04
C TRP A 58 1.04 -2.17 -10.27
N GLY A 59 1.74 -1.03 -10.19
CA GLY A 59 1.32 0.14 -9.41
C GLY A 59 2.49 0.94 -8.85
N TRP A 60 2.47 1.26 -7.57
CA TRP A 60 3.54 1.99 -6.88
C TRP A 60 4.00 1.27 -5.62
N GLN A 61 5.27 1.49 -5.26
CA GLN A 61 5.84 1.00 -4.02
C GLN A 61 6.48 2.16 -3.26
N ILE A 62 6.16 2.27 -1.96
CA ILE A 62 6.87 3.16 -1.04
C ILE A 62 7.83 2.31 -0.20
N GLU A 63 9.12 2.58 -0.28
CA GLU A 63 10.14 1.98 0.57
C GLU A 63 10.30 2.76 1.87
N ILE A 64 10.42 2.03 2.99
CA ILE A 64 10.52 2.56 4.35
C ILE A 64 11.70 1.86 5.06
N PRO A 65 12.93 2.39 4.92
CA PRO A 65 14.10 1.84 5.60
C PRO A 65 13.99 2.05 7.12
N LEU A 66 14.12 0.96 7.88
CA LEU A 66 14.23 0.93 9.34
C LEU A 66 15.60 0.35 9.73
N PRO A 67 16.06 0.52 10.99
CA PRO A 67 17.42 0.13 11.39
C PRO A 67 17.80 -1.34 11.10
N GLU A 68 16.85 -2.28 11.19
CA GLU A 68 17.12 -3.72 11.05
C GLU A 68 16.40 -4.38 9.84
N ILE A 69 15.61 -3.59 9.10
CA ILE A 69 14.73 -4.06 8.04
C ILE A 69 14.30 -2.92 7.11
N THR A 70 14.06 -3.22 5.85
CA THR A 70 13.29 -2.36 4.96
C THR A 70 11.86 -2.86 4.87
N MET A 71 10.88 -2.01 5.18
CA MET A 71 9.47 -2.31 4.95
C MET A 71 8.99 -1.59 3.69
N HIS A 72 7.93 -2.09 3.08
CA HIS A 72 7.36 -1.56 1.85
C HIS A 72 5.85 -1.41 1.98
N LEU A 73 5.31 -0.38 1.32
CA LEU A 73 3.90 -0.25 1.02
C LEU A 73 3.69 -0.44 -0.48
N GLY A 74 3.07 -1.54 -0.87
CA GLY A 74 2.61 -1.72 -2.25
C GLY A 74 1.24 -1.06 -2.43
N ILE A 75 1.04 -0.34 -3.52
CA ILE A 75 -0.19 0.38 -3.85
C ILE A 75 -0.63 -0.08 -5.23
N SER A 76 -1.80 -0.70 -5.32
CA SER A 76 -2.32 -1.24 -6.57
C SER A 76 -3.81 -0.94 -6.73
N VAL A 77 -4.30 -1.10 -7.97
CA VAL A 77 -5.74 -1.21 -8.21
C VAL A 77 -6.28 -2.51 -7.59
N TYR A 78 -7.53 -2.47 -7.15
CA TYR A 78 -8.31 -3.64 -6.73
C TYR A 78 -9.43 -3.85 -7.76
N LYS A 79 -9.34 -4.94 -8.53
CA LYS A 79 -10.03 -5.08 -9.82
C LYS A 79 -11.54 -5.31 -9.70
N GLU A 80 -11.98 -5.69 -8.51
CA GLU A 80 -13.37 -5.97 -8.15
C GLU A 80 -14.24 -4.72 -8.22
N TYR A 81 -13.64 -3.53 -8.11
CA TYR A 81 -14.34 -2.25 -8.26
C TYR A 81 -13.60 -1.34 -9.26
N SER A 82 -14.36 -0.60 -10.09
CA SER A 82 -13.77 0.32 -11.08
C SER A 82 -12.94 1.45 -10.45
N ASN A 83 -13.24 1.79 -9.20
CA ASN A 83 -12.57 2.78 -8.35
C ASN A 83 -11.91 2.11 -7.11
N GLY A 84 -11.65 0.81 -7.17
CA GLY A 84 -11.08 0.03 -6.08
C GLY A 84 -9.56 0.10 -6.05
N PHE A 85 -9.02 0.19 -4.84
CA PHE A 85 -7.58 0.24 -4.58
C PHE A 85 -7.23 -0.60 -3.36
N ALA A 86 -5.96 -1.04 -3.30
CA ALA A 86 -5.41 -1.75 -2.16
C ALA A 86 -4.01 -1.24 -1.79
N VAL A 87 -3.73 -1.20 -0.49
CA VAL A 87 -2.38 -0.99 0.06
C VAL A 87 -1.94 -2.23 0.82
N PHE A 88 -0.72 -2.71 0.54
CA PHE A 88 -0.11 -3.89 1.12
C PHE A 88 1.10 -3.50 1.97
N ILE A 89 1.14 -3.94 3.23
CA ILE A 89 2.31 -3.83 4.10
C ILE A 89 3.18 -5.07 3.91
N SER A 90 4.43 -4.87 3.52
CA SER A 90 5.43 -5.93 3.36
C SER A 90 6.70 -5.64 4.18
N PRO A 91 7.30 -6.63 4.87
CA PRO A 91 6.80 -7.99 5.05
C PRO A 91 5.48 -8.04 5.84
N ASN A 92 4.63 -9.01 5.52
CA ASN A 92 3.30 -9.17 6.10
C ASN A 92 3.24 -10.18 7.26
N THR A 93 4.38 -10.75 7.66
CA THR A 93 4.49 -11.68 8.80
C THR A 93 5.24 -11.03 9.95
N PRO A 94 4.74 -11.12 11.21
CA PRO A 94 5.34 -10.38 12.31
C PRO A 94 6.72 -10.88 12.73
N ILE A 95 7.01 -12.16 12.51
CA ILE A 95 8.27 -12.78 12.94
C ILE A 95 9.09 -13.16 11.72
N LEU A 96 10.20 -12.45 11.52
CA LEU A 96 11.12 -12.71 10.42
C LEU A 96 12.33 -13.49 10.91
N ARG A 97 12.68 -14.55 10.18
CA ARG A 97 13.89 -15.29 10.46
C ARG A 97 15.09 -14.53 9.92
N LYS A 98 15.96 -14.08 10.82
CA LYS A 98 17.31 -13.61 10.50
C LYS A 98 18.29 -14.77 10.75
N PHE A 99 19.48 -14.70 10.17
CA PHE A 99 20.53 -15.71 10.23
C PHE A 99 20.49 -16.70 11.43
N LEU A 100 20.61 -18.00 11.14
CA LEU A 100 20.52 -19.13 12.08
C LEU A 100 19.20 -19.17 12.89
N PHE A 101 19.26 -18.93 14.21
CA PHE A 101 18.14 -19.01 15.16
C PHE A 101 17.62 -17.61 15.55
N ARG A 102 18.18 -16.55 14.96
CA ARG A 102 17.75 -15.17 15.27
C ARG A 102 16.39 -14.90 14.64
N LYS A 103 15.51 -14.28 15.41
CA LYS A 103 14.21 -13.82 14.96
C LYS A 103 14.15 -12.32 15.17
N LEU A 104 13.59 -11.62 14.19
CA LEU A 104 13.25 -10.21 14.29
C LEU A 104 11.73 -10.14 14.41
N ASP A 105 11.24 -9.54 15.49
CA ASP A 105 9.82 -9.27 15.68
C ASP A 105 9.52 -7.85 15.17
N ILE A 106 8.72 -7.76 14.11
CA ILE A 106 8.29 -6.51 13.47
C ILE A 106 6.82 -6.18 13.75
N THR A 107 6.18 -6.85 14.72
CA THR A 107 4.77 -6.63 15.09
C THR A 107 4.47 -5.15 15.30
N HIS A 108 5.33 -4.45 16.05
CA HIS A 108 5.16 -3.02 16.31
C HIS A 108 5.24 -2.19 15.03
N HIS A 109 6.18 -2.47 14.14
CA HIS A 109 6.31 -1.74 12.88
C HIS A 109 5.08 -1.93 11.98
N ILE A 110 4.54 -3.15 11.88
CA ILE A 110 3.30 -3.41 11.14
C ILE A 110 2.13 -2.61 11.74
N MET A 111 1.96 -2.64 13.07
CA MET A 111 0.87 -1.92 13.74
C MET A 111 0.97 -0.40 13.56
N VAL A 112 2.18 0.16 13.58
CA VAL A 112 2.41 1.59 13.35
C VAL A 112 2.04 1.98 11.91
N LEU A 113 2.51 1.22 10.91
CA LEU A 113 2.13 1.47 9.52
C LEU A 113 0.63 1.29 9.30
N GLN A 114 0.03 0.26 9.88
CA GLN A 114 -1.42 0.04 9.82
C GLN A 114 -2.17 1.28 10.35
N ASN A 115 -1.74 1.83 11.48
CA ASN A 115 -2.34 3.03 12.04
C ASN A 115 -2.15 4.26 11.14
N TYR A 116 -0.94 4.49 10.63
CA TYR A 116 -0.67 5.61 9.72
C TYR A 116 -1.53 5.54 8.45
N ILE A 117 -1.58 4.37 7.80
CA ILE A 117 -2.37 4.18 6.58
C ILE A 117 -3.86 4.34 6.87
N ASN A 118 -4.36 3.79 7.97
CA ASN A 118 -5.77 3.96 8.35
C ASN A 118 -6.12 5.45 8.55
N ILE A 119 -5.26 6.23 9.21
CA ILE A 119 -5.47 7.67 9.40
C ILE A 119 -5.38 8.41 8.07
N ILE A 120 -4.36 8.14 7.25
CA ILE A 120 -4.14 8.79 5.95
C ILE A 120 -5.35 8.61 5.05
N LEU A 121 -5.81 7.36 4.88
CA LEU A 121 -6.94 7.02 4.02
C LEU A 121 -8.24 7.67 4.53
N LYS A 122 -8.55 7.53 5.82
CA LYS A 122 -9.77 8.11 6.41
C LYS A 122 -9.78 9.64 6.49
N SER A 123 -8.64 10.29 6.28
CA SER A 123 -8.54 11.75 6.25
C SER A 123 -8.81 12.35 4.87
N HIS A 124 -8.82 11.53 3.80
CA HIS A 124 -9.05 12.02 2.44
C HIS A 124 -10.55 12.05 2.13
N PRO A 125 -11.13 13.18 1.71
CA PRO A 125 -12.58 13.30 1.49
C PRO A 125 -13.11 12.41 0.36
N GLY A 126 -12.27 12.10 -0.63
CA GLY A 126 -12.62 11.19 -1.73
C GLY A 126 -12.45 9.70 -1.44
N ILE A 127 -11.94 9.30 -0.26
CA ILE A 127 -11.66 7.90 0.09
C ILE A 127 -12.73 7.37 1.04
N TYR A 128 -13.26 6.18 0.75
CA TYR A 128 -14.30 5.53 1.57
C TYR A 128 -14.18 3.99 1.49
N ASP A 129 -15.05 3.28 2.21
CA ASP A 129 -15.08 1.81 2.31
C ASP A 129 -13.72 1.20 2.70
N VAL A 130 -13.02 1.83 3.66
CA VAL A 130 -11.69 1.39 4.13
C VAL A 130 -11.81 0.12 4.97
N LEU A 131 -11.42 -1.03 4.40
CA LEU A 131 -11.55 -2.36 5.02
C LEU A 131 -10.18 -3.06 5.12
N TRP A 132 -9.85 -3.53 6.32
CA TRP A 132 -8.58 -4.20 6.60
C TRP A 132 -8.74 -5.72 6.59
N TRP A 133 -7.78 -6.41 5.98
CA TRP A 133 -7.75 -7.86 5.77
C TRP A 133 -6.44 -8.49 6.23
N GLN A 134 -6.51 -9.76 6.62
CA GLN A 134 -5.33 -10.61 6.60
C GLN A 134 -4.99 -10.93 5.13
N GLU A 135 -3.70 -11.05 4.80
CA GLU A 135 -3.25 -11.33 3.43
C GLU A 135 -3.93 -12.55 2.81
N ASN A 136 -4.09 -13.63 3.58
CA ASN A 136 -4.70 -14.87 3.12
C ASN A 136 -6.20 -14.71 2.82
N GLU A 137 -6.92 -13.93 3.63
CA GLU A 137 -8.33 -13.60 3.39
C GLU A 137 -8.48 -12.82 2.09
N PHE A 138 -7.63 -11.80 1.91
CA PHE A 138 -7.65 -10.94 0.72
C PHE A 138 -7.35 -11.73 -0.56
N ARG A 139 -6.36 -12.62 -0.54
CA ARG A 139 -6.02 -13.48 -1.70
C ARG A 139 -7.15 -14.41 -2.10
N CYS A 140 -7.96 -14.89 -1.16
CA CYS A 140 -9.12 -15.72 -1.48
C CYS A 140 -10.21 -14.94 -2.21
N LEU A 141 -10.36 -13.63 -1.92
CA LEU A 141 -11.31 -12.76 -2.62
C LEU A 141 -10.79 -12.38 -4.01
N ALA A 142 -9.51 -12.02 -4.13
CA ALA A 142 -8.89 -11.59 -5.37
C ALA A 142 -8.62 -12.70 -6.40
N ALA A 143 -8.88 -13.97 -6.04
CA ALA A 143 -8.72 -15.12 -6.92
C ALA A 143 -10.03 -15.55 -7.61
N ILE A 144 -11.14 -14.85 -7.35
CA ILE A 144 -12.48 -15.08 -7.92
C ILE A 144 -12.70 -14.11 -9.09
#